data_AF-A0A4Q4Y7N4-F1
#
_entry.id   AF-A0A4Q4Y7N4-F1
#
_cell.length_a   1.000
_cell.length_b   1.000
_cell.length_c   1.000
_cell.angle_alpha   90.00
_cell.angle_beta   90.00
_cell.angle_gamma   90.00
#
_symmetry.space_group_name_H-M   'P 1'
#
loop_
_entity.id
_entity.type
_entity.pdbx_description
1 polymer ?
#
loop_
_entity_poly.entity_id
_entity_poly.type
_entity_poly.pdbx_seq_one_letter_code
_entity_poly.pdbx_strand_id
1 'polypeptide(L)'
;MSTFGKVFRVTTYGESHCRSVGCIVDGCPPGMELTEDDIQPQMNRRRPGQSNITTPRNEKDRVMIQSGTEFGVTLGTPIGLIVLNEDQRPKDYGDKTMDLYPRPSHADWTYLEKYGVKASSGGGRSSARETIGRVAAGAIAEKYLKLAYGIEITAFVQSVGSVHLFPPTPEYPTPSQNPAFLELVNTINRETVDKFLPVRCPDEEVTQKMTDYISGFKERNDSIGGTVTCVIRNLPSGLGEPCFDKLEAELAHAMLSIPATKGFEFGSGFGGCEIPGSIHNDPFIKATDTPAADTGAARAGIPRPKLTTKTNNSGGVQGGISNGAPVYFRTAFKPPATISQAQNTATYDGESEGVLAAKGRHDPCVVPRAVPIVEAMAALVIMDALMQQMARHEARRHLPPLKQTVPPSENGMGCCIALSHLRPPEPRGAGGDDVLPDRRLSGMWLCERDGAGDQDDDFHGKLQHVWCRGGAQGPAHCARGSSWSWGDTPGLATNTPATGDMSMSEDSTGVATTVADAGSIETVAEGGGTAAGVAEGSPLARAGGMDEMRAEKTSPLYSPTAPPANQSIPAASSHVSVVGSQGTWQKGYNELVIAVGVVMVVLLVGA
;
A
#
# COMPACT_ATOMS: atom_id res chain seq x y z
N MET A 1 13.93 -8.06 -8.46
CA MET A 1 13.10 -7.65 -9.62
C MET A 1 12.95 -6.14 -9.56
N SER A 2 12.82 -5.46 -10.71
CA SER A 2 12.64 -3.99 -10.77
C SER A 2 11.23 -3.58 -11.23
N THR A 3 10.36 -4.57 -11.45
CA THR A 3 8.98 -4.41 -11.93
C THR A 3 8.01 -4.94 -10.87
N PHE A 4 6.90 -4.24 -10.68
CA PHE A 4 5.78 -4.59 -9.81
C PHE A 4 4.46 -4.61 -10.64
N GLY A 5 3.48 -5.41 -10.24
CA GLY A 5 2.20 -5.58 -10.94
C GLY A 5 2.23 -6.54 -12.15
N LYS A 6 1.05 -6.96 -12.62
CA LYS A 6 0.84 -7.96 -13.68
C LYS A 6 0.23 -7.36 -14.96
N VAL A 7 -0.75 -6.49 -14.82
CA VAL A 7 -1.43 -5.75 -15.89
C VAL A 7 -1.07 -4.26 -15.79
N PHE A 8 -1.28 -3.63 -14.63
CA PHE A 8 -0.77 -2.29 -14.34
C PHE A 8 0.67 -2.40 -13.80
N ARG A 9 1.65 -2.30 -14.70
CA ARG A 9 3.03 -2.70 -14.45
C ARG A 9 3.92 -1.49 -14.23
N VAL A 10 4.58 -1.41 -13.08
CA VAL A 10 5.51 -0.31 -12.75
C VAL A 10 6.93 -0.84 -12.72
N THR A 11 7.80 -0.35 -13.61
CA THR A 11 9.23 -0.66 -13.61
C THR A 11 10.04 0.56 -13.19
N THR A 12 10.74 0.51 -12.06
CA THR A 12 11.54 1.65 -11.57
C THR A 12 12.98 1.61 -12.10
N TYR A 13 13.64 2.78 -12.19
CA TYR A 13 15.05 2.89 -12.57
C TYR A 13 15.78 4.02 -11.82
N GLY A 14 17.11 3.95 -11.81
CA GLY A 14 18.01 4.96 -11.24
C GLY A 14 18.32 4.80 -9.76
N GLU A 15 19.48 5.31 -9.38
CA GLU A 15 20.08 5.21 -8.04
C GLU A 15 20.29 6.62 -7.45
N SER A 16 20.38 6.74 -6.12
CA SER A 16 20.35 8.07 -5.47
C SER A 16 21.52 8.99 -5.82
N HIS A 17 22.67 8.44 -6.24
CA HIS A 17 23.86 9.19 -6.66
C HIS A 17 24.08 9.15 -8.20
N CYS A 18 23.06 8.76 -8.99
CA CYS A 18 23.05 8.85 -10.45
C CYS A 18 22.28 10.10 -10.93
N ARG A 19 22.33 10.44 -12.22
CA ARG A 19 21.75 11.70 -12.77
C ARG A 19 20.26 11.89 -12.47
N SER A 20 19.49 10.81 -12.43
CA SER A 20 18.05 10.81 -12.21
C SER A 20 17.59 9.50 -11.57
N VAL A 21 16.35 9.51 -11.08
CA VAL A 21 15.54 8.31 -10.81
C VAL A 21 14.22 8.42 -11.58
N GLY A 22 13.50 7.32 -11.74
CA GLY A 22 12.20 7.36 -12.41
C GLY A 22 11.52 6.00 -12.49
N CYS A 23 10.50 5.92 -13.35
CA CYS A 23 9.81 4.68 -13.65
C CYS A 23 9.18 4.70 -15.05
N ILE A 24 8.73 3.52 -15.47
CA ILE A 24 7.85 3.31 -16.62
C ILE A 24 6.58 2.66 -16.07
N VAL A 25 5.43 3.24 -16.39
CA VAL A 25 4.11 2.68 -16.08
C VAL A 25 3.50 2.13 -17.37
N ASP A 26 3.38 0.81 -17.43
CA ASP A 26 2.79 0.06 -18.55
C ASP A 26 1.39 -0.45 -18.15
N GLY A 27 0.49 -0.58 -19.14
CA GLY A 27 -0.91 -0.94 -18.91
C GLY A 27 -1.79 0.16 -18.28
N CYS A 28 -1.36 1.43 -18.26
CA CYS A 28 -2.24 2.52 -17.83
C CYS A 28 -3.39 2.72 -18.85
N PRO A 29 -4.67 2.79 -18.44
CA PRO A 29 -5.78 2.97 -19.37
C PRO A 29 -5.70 4.26 -20.21
N PRO A 30 -6.11 4.23 -21.49
CA PRO A 30 -6.19 5.42 -22.35
C PRO A 30 -7.37 6.33 -21.95
N GLY A 31 -7.31 7.60 -22.37
CA GLY A 31 -8.41 8.55 -22.25
C GLY A 31 -8.58 9.22 -20.88
N MET A 32 -7.61 9.05 -19.96
CA MET A 32 -7.57 9.78 -18.69
C MET A 32 -6.76 11.05 -18.86
N GLU A 33 -7.27 12.20 -18.41
CA GLU A 33 -6.46 13.43 -18.30
C GLU A 33 -5.28 13.20 -17.34
N LEU A 34 -4.06 13.54 -17.74
CA LEU A 34 -2.87 13.40 -16.91
C LEU A 34 -1.79 14.43 -17.28
N THR A 35 -1.27 15.10 -16.24
CA THR A 35 -0.18 16.07 -16.30
C THR A 35 0.77 15.89 -15.10
N GLU A 36 1.93 16.55 -15.11
CA GLU A 36 2.84 16.61 -13.98
C GLU A 36 2.17 17.11 -12.70
N ASP A 37 1.24 18.07 -12.80
CA ASP A 37 0.54 18.68 -11.65
C ASP A 37 -0.45 17.73 -10.96
N ASP A 38 -0.84 16.62 -11.60
CA ASP A 38 -1.57 15.53 -10.95
C ASP A 38 -0.67 14.68 -10.04
N ILE A 39 0.60 14.54 -10.41
CA ILE A 39 1.58 13.65 -9.78
C ILE A 39 2.40 14.40 -8.70
N GLN A 40 2.75 15.65 -8.99
CA GLN A 40 3.57 16.52 -8.14
C GLN A 40 3.05 16.69 -6.70
N PRO A 41 1.73 16.70 -6.38
CA PRO A 41 1.24 16.75 -5.01
C PRO A 41 1.71 15.55 -4.16
N GLN A 42 1.64 14.32 -4.69
CA GLN A 42 2.13 13.15 -3.98
C GLN A 42 3.66 13.16 -3.86
N MET A 43 4.37 13.62 -4.90
CA MET A 43 5.83 13.83 -4.83
C MET A 43 6.22 14.84 -3.75
N ASN A 44 5.48 15.94 -3.63
CA ASN A 44 5.67 16.96 -2.59
C ASN A 44 5.46 16.38 -1.19
N ARG A 45 4.42 15.54 -0.99
CA ARG A 45 4.15 14.85 0.29
C ARG A 45 5.26 13.88 0.71
N ARG A 46 5.96 13.26 -0.25
CA ARG A 46 7.08 12.32 -0.01
C ARG A 46 8.43 12.99 0.29
N ARG A 47 8.58 14.26 -0.10
CA ARG A 47 9.84 15.01 -0.08
C ARG A 47 10.47 15.07 1.33
N PRO A 48 11.82 15.00 1.46
CA PRO A 48 12.49 15.38 2.71
C PRO A 48 12.35 16.88 3.02
N GLY A 49 12.80 17.31 4.20
CA GLY A 49 12.91 18.74 4.54
C GLY A 49 11.57 19.48 4.67
N GLN A 50 10.46 18.77 4.92
CA GLN A 50 9.15 19.38 5.18
C GLN A 50 9.09 20.09 6.54
N SER A 51 9.94 19.71 7.49
CA SER A 51 9.88 20.20 8.87
C SER A 51 11.19 20.00 9.64
N ASN A 52 11.29 20.70 10.78
CA ASN A 52 12.44 20.62 11.69
C ASN A 52 12.67 19.22 12.30
N ILE A 53 11.69 18.31 12.28
CA ILE A 53 11.87 16.92 12.74
C ILE A 53 12.34 15.95 11.65
N THR A 54 12.41 16.39 10.39
CA THR A 54 12.93 15.58 9.26
C THR A 54 14.36 15.96 8.89
N THR A 55 15.00 15.19 8.00
CA THR A 55 16.32 15.51 7.45
C THR A 55 16.28 16.85 6.67
N PRO A 56 17.23 17.79 6.88
CA PRO A 56 17.27 19.09 6.19
C PRO A 56 17.71 19.03 4.71
N ARG A 57 17.35 17.97 3.97
CA ARG A 57 17.53 17.88 2.51
C ARG A 57 16.29 18.44 1.82
N ASN A 58 16.46 19.27 0.78
CA ASN A 58 15.35 19.91 0.08
C ASN A 58 15.43 19.66 -1.44
N GLU A 59 15.47 18.38 -1.82
CA GLU A 59 15.40 17.96 -3.22
C GLU A 59 13.99 18.22 -3.76
N LYS A 60 13.80 19.10 -4.75
CA LYS A 60 12.46 19.55 -5.17
C LYS A 60 11.52 18.44 -5.67
N ASP A 61 12.06 17.27 -6.03
CA ASP A 61 11.34 16.12 -6.56
C ASP A 61 10.38 16.48 -7.70
N ARG A 62 10.90 17.25 -8.67
CA ARG A 62 10.19 17.61 -9.89
C ARG A 62 10.07 16.41 -10.82
N VAL A 63 8.85 15.97 -11.03
CA VAL A 63 8.50 14.94 -12.01
C VAL A 63 8.33 15.57 -13.38
N MET A 64 8.73 14.84 -14.42
CA MET A 64 8.48 15.15 -15.83
C MET A 64 7.99 13.88 -16.52
N ILE A 65 6.92 13.99 -17.29
CA ILE A 65 6.41 12.94 -18.17
C ILE A 65 7.24 12.97 -19.47
N GLN A 66 7.53 11.81 -20.03
CA GLN A 66 8.40 11.64 -21.21
C GLN A 66 7.72 10.88 -22.36
N SER A 67 6.67 10.12 -22.07
CA SER A 67 5.89 9.35 -23.04
C SER A 67 4.52 8.96 -22.46
N GLY A 68 3.65 8.35 -23.26
CA GLY A 68 2.38 7.76 -22.81
C GLY A 68 1.22 8.76 -22.63
N THR A 69 1.48 10.06 -22.78
CA THR A 69 0.47 11.12 -22.82
C THR A 69 0.63 12.01 -24.05
N GLU A 70 -0.46 12.46 -24.65
CA GLU A 70 -0.49 13.52 -25.67
C GLU A 70 -1.61 14.52 -25.34
N PHE A 71 -1.37 15.82 -25.55
CA PHE A 71 -2.31 16.91 -25.20
C PHE A 71 -2.89 16.86 -23.77
N GLY A 72 -2.15 16.27 -22.82
CA GLY A 72 -2.58 16.08 -21.43
C GLY A 72 -3.52 14.90 -21.21
N VAL A 73 -3.57 13.91 -22.11
CA VAL A 73 -4.42 12.71 -22.02
C VAL A 73 -3.58 11.44 -22.21
N THR A 74 -3.86 10.38 -21.43
CA THR A 74 -3.18 9.08 -21.56
C THR A 74 -3.51 8.36 -22.87
N LEU A 75 -2.49 7.79 -23.51
CA LEU A 75 -2.59 7.11 -24.80
C LEU A 75 -2.84 5.59 -24.70
N GLY A 76 -2.79 5.01 -23.50
CA GLY A 76 -2.76 3.56 -23.32
C GLY A 76 -1.39 2.91 -23.56
N THR A 77 -0.40 3.71 -23.99
CA THR A 77 1.00 3.30 -24.18
C THR A 77 1.86 3.62 -22.95
N PRO A 78 3.05 3.01 -22.78
CA PRO A 78 3.84 3.17 -21.56
C PRO A 78 4.20 4.62 -21.22
N ILE A 79 3.87 5.03 -20.00
CA ILE A 79 4.13 6.36 -19.45
C ILE A 79 5.53 6.37 -18.80
N GLY A 80 6.48 7.01 -19.46
CA GLY A 80 7.83 7.24 -18.93
C GLY A 80 7.85 8.45 -18.00
N LEU A 81 8.40 8.28 -16.80
CA LEU A 81 8.52 9.31 -15.77
C LEU A 81 9.98 9.46 -15.35
N ILE A 82 10.43 10.71 -15.17
CA ILE A 82 11.79 11.04 -14.71
C ILE A 82 11.75 12.12 -13.62
N VAL A 83 12.66 11.99 -12.63
CA VAL A 83 12.96 13.01 -11.61
C VAL A 83 14.48 13.18 -11.55
N LEU A 84 14.94 14.42 -11.72
CA LEU A 84 16.37 14.74 -11.61
C LEU A 84 16.82 14.79 -10.14
N ASN A 85 18.08 14.43 -9.88
CA ASN A 85 18.67 14.51 -8.54
C ASN A 85 19.49 15.81 -8.39
N GLU A 86 18.94 16.82 -7.69
CA GLU A 86 19.52 18.17 -7.63
C GLU A 86 20.60 18.35 -6.55
N ASP A 87 20.40 17.86 -5.32
CA ASP A 87 21.28 18.13 -4.14
C ASP A 87 22.32 17.02 -3.92
N GLN A 88 23.00 16.60 -5.00
CA GLN A 88 24.09 15.63 -4.90
C GLN A 88 25.40 16.28 -4.44
N ARG A 89 25.84 15.90 -3.24
CA ARG A 89 27.09 16.36 -2.62
C ARG A 89 28.06 15.18 -2.48
N PRO A 90 29.01 14.98 -3.41
CA PRO A 90 29.98 13.89 -3.31
C PRO A 90 30.81 13.92 -2.01
N LYS A 91 30.97 15.10 -1.40
CA LYS A 91 31.73 15.30 -0.16
C LYS A 91 30.99 14.81 1.10
N ASP A 92 29.66 14.74 1.10
CA ASP A 92 28.86 14.32 2.26
C ASP A 92 28.99 12.80 2.55
N TYR A 93 29.62 12.05 1.65
CA TYR A 93 29.91 10.61 1.79
C TYR A 93 31.40 10.27 1.59
N GLY A 94 32.27 11.27 1.47
CA GLY A 94 33.70 11.11 1.11
C GLY A 94 34.66 10.85 2.28
N ASP A 95 34.16 10.47 3.45
CA ASP A 95 35.01 10.06 4.58
C ASP A 95 35.46 8.60 4.40
N LYS A 96 36.77 8.36 4.48
CA LYS A 96 37.43 7.05 4.20
C LYS A 96 36.85 5.86 4.98
N THR A 97 36.16 6.09 6.10
CA THR A 97 35.51 5.05 6.90
C THR A 97 34.29 4.43 6.19
N MET A 98 33.54 5.18 5.39
CA MET A 98 32.40 4.67 4.61
C MET A 98 32.83 3.71 3.49
N ASP A 99 34.08 3.83 3.02
CA ASP A 99 34.64 2.90 2.05
C ASP A 99 35.10 1.58 2.68
N LEU A 100 35.63 1.63 3.91
CA LEU A 100 36.15 0.47 4.64
C LEU A 100 35.09 -0.37 5.36
N TYR A 101 33.99 0.23 5.81
CA TYR A 101 32.99 -0.44 6.65
C TYR A 101 31.58 -0.47 6.01
N PRO A 102 30.78 -1.54 6.21
CA PRO A 102 29.35 -1.56 5.96
C PRO A 102 28.60 -0.90 7.11
N ARG A 103 27.55 -0.13 6.81
CA ARG A 103 26.67 0.41 7.86
C ARG A 103 25.86 -0.73 8.52
N PRO A 104 25.88 -0.84 9.87
CA PRO A 104 25.03 -1.79 10.59
C PRO A 104 23.56 -1.67 10.18
N SER A 105 22.89 -2.81 10.01
CA SER A 105 21.47 -2.88 9.64
C SER A 105 21.09 -2.16 8.32
N HIS A 106 22.07 -1.88 7.45
CA HIS A 106 21.89 -1.40 6.08
C HIS A 106 22.20 -2.51 5.05
N ALA A 107 21.97 -2.25 3.76
CA ALA A 107 22.14 -3.24 2.69
C ALA A 107 23.56 -3.26 2.07
N ASP A 108 24.54 -2.59 2.68
CA ASP A 108 25.84 -2.32 2.03
C ASP A 108 26.63 -3.59 1.73
N TRP A 109 26.82 -4.46 2.74
CA TRP A 109 27.49 -5.75 2.57
C TRP A 109 26.66 -6.71 1.69
N THR A 110 25.36 -6.86 1.96
CA THR A 110 24.51 -7.81 1.21
C THR A 110 24.27 -7.43 -0.25
N TYR A 111 24.50 -6.17 -0.65
CA TYR A 111 24.59 -5.78 -2.06
C TYR A 111 25.94 -6.12 -2.67
N LEU A 112 27.05 -5.96 -1.93
CA LEU A 112 28.37 -6.35 -2.39
C LEU A 112 28.44 -7.87 -2.65
N GLU A 113 28.01 -8.69 -1.70
CA GLU A 113 27.91 -10.17 -1.86
C GLU A 113 27.07 -10.56 -3.08
N LYS A 114 25.94 -9.87 -3.29
CA LYS A 114 24.97 -10.22 -4.33
C LYS A 114 25.38 -9.82 -5.74
N TYR A 115 26.19 -8.76 -5.88
CA TYR A 115 26.46 -8.12 -7.17
C TYR A 115 27.96 -7.96 -7.50
N GLY A 116 28.87 -8.27 -6.57
CA GLY A 116 30.32 -8.12 -6.74
C GLY A 116 30.80 -6.66 -6.89
N VAL A 117 29.92 -5.68 -6.74
CA VAL A 117 30.18 -4.26 -7.00
C VAL A 117 29.59 -3.39 -5.89
N LYS A 118 30.43 -2.56 -5.28
CA LYS A 118 30.03 -1.52 -4.33
C LYS A 118 29.56 -0.27 -5.07
N ALA A 119 28.38 0.24 -4.75
CA ALA A 119 27.89 1.51 -5.27
C ALA A 119 28.36 2.69 -4.42
N SER A 120 28.52 3.87 -5.03
CA SER A 120 28.93 5.12 -4.35
C SER A 120 27.88 5.72 -3.38
N SER A 121 26.75 5.04 -3.18
CA SER A 121 25.76 5.30 -2.12
C SER A 121 25.75 4.24 -1.00
N GLY A 122 26.72 3.32 -1.02
CA GLY A 122 26.72 2.08 -0.23
C GLY A 122 25.75 1.08 -0.87
N GLY A 123 24.58 0.86 -0.24
CA GLY A 123 23.52 -0.05 -0.70
C GLY A 123 22.86 0.27 -2.06
N GLY A 124 23.43 1.17 -2.87
CA GLY A 124 23.06 1.36 -4.28
C GLY A 124 21.58 1.66 -4.48
N ARG A 125 20.88 0.65 -5.00
CA ARG A 125 19.45 0.71 -5.33
C ARG A 125 18.51 0.43 -4.14
N SER A 126 19.01 0.00 -2.98
CA SER A 126 18.22 -0.13 -1.74
C SER A 126 17.78 1.22 -1.15
N SER A 127 18.28 2.34 -1.70
CA SER A 127 18.04 3.70 -1.23
C SER A 127 16.57 4.09 -1.31
N ALA A 128 16.05 4.74 -0.28
CA ALA A 128 14.68 5.28 -0.26
C ALA A 128 14.41 6.35 -1.34
N ARG A 129 15.42 6.78 -2.13
CA ARG A 129 15.22 7.54 -3.38
C ARG A 129 14.41 6.75 -4.41
N GLU A 130 14.55 5.42 -4.46
CA GLU A 130 13.82 4.52 -5.39
C GLU A 130 12.30 4.65 -5.27
N THR A 131 11.80 4.97 -4.06
CA THR A 131 10.37 5.19 -3.78
C THR A 131 9.75 6.33 -4.58
N ILE A 132 10.54 7.19 -5.24
CA ILE A 132 10.04 8.18 -6.20
C ILE A 132 9.29 7.52 -7.35
N GLY A 133 9.84 6.44 -7.94
CA GLY A 133 9.18 5.73 -9.03
C GLY A 133 7.85 5.11 -8.60
N ARG A 134 7.78 4.65 -7.34
CA ARG A 134 6.57 4.10 -6.72
C ARG A 134 5.50 5.17 -6.50
N VAL A 135 5.88 6.31 -5.91
CA VAL A 135 4.94 7.42 -5.60
C VAL A 135 4.44 8.09 -6.88
N ALA A 136 5.30 8.29 -7.87
CA ALA A 136 4.89 8.87 -9.15
C ALA A 136 3.90 7.98 -9.90
N ALA A 137 4.16 6.66 -9.96
CA ALA A 137 3.24 5.69 -10.57
C ALA A 137 1.96 5.49 -9.74
N GLY A 138 2.07 5.49 -8.41
CA GLY A 138 0.95 5.37 -7.49
C GLY A 138 -0.03 6.55 -7.61
N ALA A 139 0.45 7.76 -7.88
CA ALA A 139 -0.42 8.92 -8.15
C ALA A 139 -1.24 8.75 -9.43
N ILE A 140 -0.67 8.17 -10.50
CA ILE A 140 -1.40 7.85 -11.74
C ILE A 140 -2.49 6.80 -11.46
N ALA A 141 -2.13 5.73 -10.75
CA ALA A 141 -3.09 4.71 -10.33
C ALA A 141 -4.21 5.29 -9.46
N GLU A 142 -3.87 6.12 -8.47
CA GLU A 142 -4.84 6.76 -7.58
C GLU A 142 -5.79 7.71 -8.33
N LYS A 143 -5.29 8.52 -9.29
CA LYS A 143 -6.14 9.39 -10.12
C LYS A 143 -7.17 8.55 -10.89
N TYR A 144 -6.76 7.45 -11.50
CA TYR A 144 -7.69 6.54 -12.17
C TYR A 144 -8.71 5.94 -11.19
N LEU A 145 -8.26 5.36 -10.08
CA LEU A 145 -9.12 4.73 -9.08
C LEU A 145 -10.16 5.69 -8.49
N LYS A 146 -9.78 6.95 -8.26
CA LYS A 146 -10.69 8.00 -7.78
C LYS A 146 -11.71 8.42 -8.85
N LEU A 147 -11.28 8.69 -10.09
CA LEU A 147 -12.18 9.11 -11.18
C LEU A 147 -13.12 7.98 -11.64
N ALA A 148 -12.59 6.76 -11.78
CA ALA A 148 -13.34 5.63 -12.29
C ALA A 148 -14.25 5.00 -11.24
N TYR A 149 -13.83 4.87 -9.97
CA TYR A 149 -14.61 4.13 -8.95
C TYR A 149 -14.98 4.96 -7.72
N GLY A 150 -14.42 6.15 -7.53
CA GLY A 150 -14.56 6.91 -6.28
C GLY A 150 -13.78 6.30 -5.11
N ILE A 151 -12.80 5.44 -5.39
CA ILE A 151 -11.95 4.82 -4.37
C ILE A 151 -11.08 5.88 -3.70
N GLU A 152 -11.05 5.86 -2.37
CA GLU A 152 -10.26 6.78 -1.56
C GLU A 152 -9.20 6.00 -0.78
N ILE A 153 -7.93 6.35 -0.97
CA ILE A 153 -6.80 5.75 -0.27
C ILE A 153 -6.20 6.82 0.65
N THR A 154 -6.04 6.51 1.92
CA THR A 154 -5.49 7.44 2.92
C THR A 154 -4.69 6.65 3.94
N ALA A 155 -3.46 7.08 4.22
CA ALA A 155 -2.66 6.52 5.29
C ALA A 155 -2.31 7.58 6.32
N PHE A 156 -2.02 7.15 7.55
CA PHE A 156 -1.64 8.01 8.66
C PHE A 156 -0.67 7.31 9.61
N VAL A 157 0.10 8.08 10.36
CA VAL A 157 0.98 7.58 11.42
C VAL A 157 0.13 7.19 12.62
N GLN A 158 0.22 5.93 13.03
CA GLN A 158 -0.51 5.40 14.19
C GLN A 158 0.40 5.23 15.42
N SER A 159 1.71 5.01 15.25
CA SER A 159 2.65 5.05 16.36
C SER A 159 4.05 5.53 15.96
N VAL A 160 4.77 6.08 16.94
CA VAL A 160 6.21 6.36 16.87
C VAL A 160 6.84 5.88 18.17
N GLY A 161 7.68 4.84 18.09
CA GLY A 161 8.11 4.05 19.25
C GLY A 161 6.94 3.68 20.16
N SER A 162 7.00 4.12 21.42
CA SER A 162 5.97 3.87 22.45
C SER A 162 4.84 4.92 22.51
N VAL A 163 4.79 5.89 21.59
CA VAL A 163 3.67 6.83 21.47
C VAL A 163 2.69 6.29 20.44
N HIS A 164 1.42 6.11 20.82
CA HIS A 164 0.37 5.51 20.00
C HIS A 164 -0.87 6.41 19.95
N LEU A 165 -1.51 6.51 18.79
CA LEU A 165 -2.82 7.14 18.61
C LEU A 165 -3.94 6.34 19.30
N PHE A 166 -3.90 5.01 19.11
CA PHE A 166 -4.74 4.06 19.82
C PHE A 166 -3.82 3.15 20.64
N PRO A 167 -3.51 3.51 21.89
CA PRO A 167 -2.70 2.67 22.77
C PRO A 167 -3.46 1.39 23.16
N PRO A 168 -2.76 0.26 23.35
CA PRO A 168 -3.35 -0.94 23.96
C PRO A 168 -3.92 -0.64 25.36
N THR A 169 -5.11 -1.13 25.65
CA THR A 169 -5.73 -1.11 26.99
C THR A 169 -6.25 -2.50 27.37
N PRO A 170 -6.58 -2.79 28.65
CA PRO A 170 -7.22 -4.06 29.03
C PRO A 170 -8.54 -4.33 28.29
N GLU A 171 -9.30 -3.27 27.98
CA GLU A 171 -10.59 -3.33 27.29
C GLU A 171 -10.42 -3.46 25.77
N TYR A 172 -9.40 -2.79 25.21
CA TYR A 172 -9.05 -2.80 23.80
C TYR A 172 -7.55 -3.11 23.63
N PRO A 173 -7.12 -4.38 23.76
CA PRO A 173 -5.73 -4.78 23.56
C PRO A 173 -5.18 -4.40 22.19
N THR A 174 -6.04 -4.38 21.16
CA THR A 174 -5.66 -3.99 19.80
C THR A 174 -6.62 -2.96 19.17
N PRO A 175 -6.14 -2.12 18.22
CA PRO A 175 -6.91 -1.02 17.64
C PRO A 175 -8.19 -1.49 16.94
N SER A 176 -8.17 -2.66 16.32
CA SER A 176 -9.32 -3.28 15.65
C SER A 176 -10.50 -3.57 16.58
N GLN A 177 -10.27 -3.65 17.89
CA GLN A 177 -11.31 -3.79 18.91
C GLN A 177 -11.83 -2.44 19.42
N ASN A 178 -11.10 -1.34 19.18
CA ASN A 178 -11.42 0.00 19.68
C ASN A 178 -12.48 0.69 18.78
N PRO A 179 -13.65 1.07 19.32
CA PRO A 179 -14.72 1.70 18.52
C PRO A 179 -14.30 2.99 17.80
N ALA A 180 -13.48 3.82 18.44
CA ALA A 180 -13.03 5.09 17.86
C ALA A 180 -12.04 4.89 16.69
N PHE A 181 -11.24 3.81 16.72
CA PHE A 181 -10.43 3.42 15.57
C PHE A 181 -11.31 2.95 14.40
N LEU A 182 -12.35 2.16 14.67
CA LEU A 182 -13.29 1.71 13.63
C LEU A 182 -14.11 2.88 13.05
N GLU A 183 -14.47 3.89 13.84
CA GLU A 183 -15.10 5.12 13.35
C GLU A 183 -14.13 5.96 12.50
N LEU A 184 -12.87 6.08 12.93
CA LEU A 184 -11.81 6.73 12.14
C LEU A 184 -11.60 6.03 10.78
N VAL A 185 -11.58 4.69 10.75
CA VAL A 185 -11.48 3.90 9.51
C VAL A 185 -12.64 4.15 8.54
N ASN A 186 -13.82 4.57 9.00
CA ASN A 186 -14.94 4.93 8.12
C ASN A 186 -14.89 6.38 7.61
N THR A 187 -14.24 7.28 8.35
CA THR A 187 -14.34 8.75 8.16
C THR A 187 -13.04 9.40 7.65
N ILE A 188 -11.88 8.79 7.85
CA ILE A 188 -10.58 9.41 7.57
C ILE A 188 -10.34 9.67 6.07
N ASN A 189 -9.77 10.84 5.79
CA ASN A 189 -9.38 11.29 4.46
C ASN A 189 -8.06 12.06 4.51
N ARG A 190 -7.40 12.19 3.35
CA ARG A 190 -6.09 12.83 3.22
C ARG A 190 -6.06 14.29 3.71
N GLU A 191 -7.12 15.06 3.46
CA GLU A 191 -7.19 16.48 3.86
C GLU A 191 -7.25 16.65 5.38
N THR A 192 -7.80 15.69 6.11
CA THR A 192 -7.68 15.62 7.57
C THR A 192 -6.27 15.24 7.99
N VAL A 193 -5.66 14.20 7.41
CA VAL A 193 -4.31 13.74 7.79
C VAL A 193 -3.23 14.80 7.56
N ASP A 194 -3.22 15.48 6.42
CA ASP A 194 -2.19 16.47 6.06
C ASP A 194 -2.35 17.82 6.79
N LYS A 195 -3.36 18.01 7.64
CA LYS A 195 -3.40 19.13 8.62
C LYS A 195 -2.39 18.91 9.75
N PHE A 196 -2.23 17.67 10.21
CA PHE A 196 -1.37 17.31 11.34
C PHE A 196 0.12 17.15 10.94
N LEU A 197 0.62 18.10 10.14
CA LEU A 197 2.05 18.20 9.88
C LEU A 197 2.76 18.67 11.16
N PRO A 198 3.94 18.12 11.49
CA PRO A 198 4.81 17.34 10.61
C PRO A 198 4.62 15.82 10.64
N VAL A 199 3.84 15.28 11.58
CA VAL A 199 3.83 13.82 11.87
C VAL A 199 2.86 13.05 10.98
N ARG A 200 1.73 13.65 10.56
CA ARG A 200 0.59 13.00 9.89
C ARG A 200 -0.12 11.96 10.77
N CYS A 201 -0.35 12.29 12.05
CA CYS A 201 -1.20 11.53 12.97
C CYS A 201 -2.52 12.31 13.19
N PRO A 202 -3.72 11.74 12.98
CA PRO A 202 -4.98 12.49 12.99
C PRO A 202 -5.52 12.83 14.38
N ASP A 203 -4.64 13.29 15.27
CA ASP A 203 -4.93 13.83 16.61
C ASP A 203 -3.84 14.85 16.99
N GLU A 204 -4.23 15.96 17.62
CA GLU A 204 -3.34 17.08 17.93
C GLU A 204 -2.40 16.78 19.11
N GLU A 205 -2.93 16.20 20.19
CA GLU A 205 -2.17 15.92 21.42
C GLU A 205 -1.14 14.80 21.18
N VAL A 206 -1.55 13.76 20.45
CA VAL A 206 -0.69 12.67 20.01
C VAL A 206 0.33 13.16 18.97
N THR A 207 -0.04 14.06 18.05
CA THR A 207 0.92 14.68 17.11
C THR A 207 2.01 15.46 17.85
N GLN A 208 1.65 16.24 18.87
CA GLN A 208 2.64 16.95 19.69
C GLN A 208 3.54 15.96 20.43
N LYS A 209 2.97 14.98 21.15
CA LYS A 209 3.72 13.91 21.84
C LYS A 209 4.68 13.16 20.91
N MET A 210 4.26 12.83 19.69
CA MET A 210 5.12 12.19 18.68
C MET A 210 6.22 13.15 18.18
N THR A 211 5.92 14.43 18.01
CA THR A 211 6.88 15.46 17.57
C THR A 211 8.00 15.64 18.60
N ASP A 212 7.66 15.73 19.89
CA ASP A 212 8.61 15.85 20.99
C ASP A 212 9.46 14.59 21.14
N TYR A 213 8.82 13.42 21.04
CA TYR A 213 9.50 12.12 21.11
C TYR A 213 10.51 11.93 19.97
N ILE A 214 10.17 12.28 18.73
CA ILE A 214 11.11 12.28 17.58
C ILE A 214 12.26 13.27 17.83
N SER A 215 11.95 14.45 18.37
CA SER A 215 12.96 15.49 18.65
C SER A 215 13.98 15.03 19.70
N GLY A 216 13.52 14.36 20.76
CA GLY A 216 14.42 13.78 21.76
C GLY A 216 15.35 12.69 21.23
N PHE A 217 14.92 11.88 20.25
CA PHE A 217 15.83 10.95 19.55
C PHE A 217 16.85 11.70 18.68
N LYS A 218 16.42 12.74 17.95
CA LYS A 218 17.30 13.59 17.14
C LYS A 218 18.39 14.28 17.98
N GLU A 219 18.05 14.79 19.16
CA GLU A 219 19.00 15.40 20.10
C GLU A 219 20.03 14.40 20.63
N ARG A 220 19.61 13.15 20.89
CA ARG A 220 20.50 12.04 21.24
C ARG A 220 21.30 11.47 20.05
N ASN A 221 21.30 12.14 18.89
CA ASN A 221 21.97 11.71 17.66
C ASN A 221 21.51 10.34 17.14
N ASP A 222 20.28 9.96 17.49
CA ASP A 222 19.69 8.62 17.38
C ASP A 222 18.43 8.63 16.50
N SER A 223 17.73 7.49 16.36
CA SER A 223 16.50 7.38 15.57
C SER A 223 15.48 6.39 16.13
N ILE A 224 14.24 6.48 15.66
CA ILE A 224 13.11 5.68 16.15
C ILE A 224 12.19 5.20 15.01
N GLY A 225 11.61 4.02 15.20
CA GLY A 225 10.64 3.39 14.30
C GLY A 225 9.19 3.73 14.66
N GLY A 226 8.24 3.02 14.07
CA GLY A 226 6.81 3.22 14.33
C GLY A 226 5.91 2.51 13.32
N THR A 227 4.63 2.88 13.28
CA THR A 227 3.63 2.26 12.40
C THR A 227 2.85 3.27 11.57
N VAL A 228 2.60 2.92 10.31
CA VAL A 228 1.64 3.60 9.42
C VAL A 228 0.44 2.69 9.24
N THR A 229 -0.77 3.22 9.40
CA THR A 229 -2.00 2.52 9.04
C THR A 229 -2.55 3.12 7.76
N CYS A 230 -3.00 2.26 6.84
CA CYS A 230 -3.64 2.63 5.59
C CYS A 230 -5.09 2.19 5.59
N VAL A 231 -5.94 3.00 5.00
CA VAL A 231 -7.37 2.74 4.81
C VAL A 231 -7.72 2.97 3.34
N ILE A 232 -8.54 2.08 2.79
CA ILE A 232 -9.06 2.14 1.43
C ILE A 232 -10.59 2.06 1.49
N ARG A 233 -11.27 3.16 1.17
CA ARG A 233 -12.73 3.28 1.16
C ARG A 233 -13.29 3.22 -0.26
N ASN A 234 -14.59 2.91 -0.37
CA ASN A 234 -15.32 2.73 -1.63
C ASN A 234 -14.78 1.63 -2.58
N LEU A 235 -14.05 0.65 -2.02
CA LEU A 235 -13.53 -0.48 -2.79
C LEU A 235 -14.67 -1.39 -3.27
N PRO A 236 -14.77 -1.75 -4.57
CA PRO A 236 -15.77 -2.71 -5.03
C PRO A 236 -15.48 -4.10 -4.47
N SER A 237 -16.54 -4.88 -4.25
CA SER A 237 -16.44 -6.31 -3.90
C SER A 237 -15.97 -7.13 -5.12
N GLY A 238 -15.10 -8.11 -4.91
CA GLY A 238 -14.63 -9.03 -5.95
C GLY A 238 -13.23 -8.77 -6.51
N LEU A 239 -12.38 -8.01 -5.81
CA LEU A 239 -10.97 -7.81 -6.19
C LEU A 239 -10.04 -8.76 -5.41
N GLY A 240 -9.05 -9.33 -6.09
CA GLY A 240 -8.09 -10.29 -5.53
C GLY A 240 -8.37 -11.75 -5.94
N GLU A 241 -7.40 -12.63 -5.71
CA GLU A 241 -7.49 -14.06 -6.05
C GLU A 241 -7.71 -14.95 -4.81
N PRO A 242 -8.32 -16.15 -4.93
CA PRO A 242 -8.59 -17.00 -3.78
C PRO A 242 -7.36 -17.77 -3.23
N CYS A 243 -6.24 -17.84 -3.96
CA CYS A 243 -5.16 -18.79 -3.71
C CYS A 243 -3.82 -18.12 -3.35
N PHE A 244 -2.98 -17.81 -4.36
CA PHE A 244 -1.65 -17.24 -4.15
C PHE A 244 -1.69 -15.70 -4.10
N ASP A 245 -2.37 -15.09 -5.06
CA ASP A 245 -2.41 -13.64 -5.27
C ASP A 245 -3.59 -12.98 -4.53
N LYS A 246 -3.77 -13.36 -3.27
CA LYS A 246 -4.80 -12.83 -2.38
C LYS A 246 -4.60 -11.32 -2.18
N LEU A 247 -5.69 -10.55 -2.06
CA LEU A 247 -5.57 -9.09 -1.96
C LEU A 247 -4.77 -8.66 -0.73
N GLU A 248 -4.95 -9.33 0.41
CA GLU A 248 -4.15 -9.11 1.62
C GLU A 248 -2.68 -9.54 1.47
N ALA A 249 -2.40 -10.53 0.62
CA ALA A 249 -1.03 -11.03 0.36
C ALA A 249 -0.26 -10.13 -0.63
N GLU A 250 -0.91 -9.62 -1.67
CA GLU A 250 -0.31 -8.63 -2.58
C GLU A 250 -0.13 -7.28 -1.89
N LEU A 251 -1.05 -6.86 -1.01
CA LEU A 251 -0.83 -5.71 -0.12
C LEU A 251 0.33 -5.96 0.85
N ALA A 252 0.44 -7.15 1.47
CA ALA A 252 1.57 -7.48 2.33
C ALA A 252 2.91 -7.43 1.57
N HIS A 253 2.97 -8.02 0.37
CA HIS A 253 4.13 -7.99 -0.52
C HIS A 253 4.51 -6.55 -0.91
N ALA A 254 3.51 -5.74 -1.31
CA ALA A 254 3.70 -4.34 -1.65
C ALA A 254 4.29 -3.53 -0.48
N MET A 255 3.73 -3.67 0.73
CA MET A 255 4.21 -2.94 1.91
C MET A 255 5.58 -3.44 2.38
N LEU A 256 5.79 -4.76 2.49
CA LEU A 256 7.06 -5.34 2.94
C LEU A 256 8.22 -5.11 1.95
N SER A 257 7.93 -4.68 0.72
CA SER A 257 8.93 -4.23 -0.25
C SER A 257 9.41 -2.77 -0.07
N ILE A 258 8.80 -2.01 0.85
CA ILE A 258 9.18 -0.61 1.14
C ILE A 258 10.45 -0.59 2.02
N PRO A 259 11.42 0.32 1.80
CA PRO A 259 12.59 0.43 2.68
C PRO A 259 12.22 0.60 4.16
N ALA A 260 12.96 -0.09 5.03
CA ALA A 260 12.82 -0.14 6.50
C ALA A 260 11.57 -0.85 7.08
N THR A 261 10.68 -1.44 6.29
CA THR A 261 9.56 -2.25 6.84
C THR A 261 10.03 -3.55 7.49
N LYS A 262 9.30 -3.98 8.53
CA LYS A 262 9.56 -5.23 9.28
C LYS A 262 8.31 -6.00 9.71
N GLY A 263 7.11 -5.45 9.55
CA GLY A 263 5.86 -6.14 9.86
C GLY A 263 4.69 -5.58 9.07
N PHE A 264 3.66 -6.41 8.89
CA PHE A 264 2.41 -6.07 8.24
C PHE A 264 1.28 -6.81 8.94
N GLU A 265 0.17 -6.12 9.19
CA GLU A 265 -1.05 -6.65 9.81
C GLU A 265 -2.26 -6.25 8.96
N PHE A 266 -3.18 -7.18 8.75
CA PHE A 266 -4.37 -6.96 7.94
C PHE A 266 -5.64 -7.09 8.79
N GLY A 267 -6.58 -6.15 8.65
CA GLY A 267 -7.79 -6.12 9.46
C GLY A 267 -7.48 -6.18 10.97
N SER A 268 -8.07 -7.17 11.64
CA SER A 268 -7.85 -7.43 13.07
C SER A 268 -6.41 -7.78 13.47
N GLY A 269 -5.52 -8.11 12.52
CA GLY A 269 -4.10 -8.34 12.77
C GLY A 269 -3.82 -9.48 13.74
N PHE A 270 -2.71 -9.41 14.48
CA PHE A 270 -2.38 -10.42 15.50
C PHE A 270 -3.40 -10.46 16.65
N GLY A 271 -4.05 -9.34 16.97
CA GLY A 271 -5.15 -9.31 17.96
C GLY A 271 -6.35 -10.17 17.57
N GLY A 272 -6.60 -10.33 16.26
CA GLY A 272 -7.62 -11.25 15.76
C GLY A 272 -7.39 -12.72 16.14
N CYS A 273 -6.13 -13.12 16.38
CA CYS A 273 -5.77 -14.48 16.78
C CYS A 273 -6.16 -14.81 18.24
N GLU A 274 -6.47 -13.81 19.06
CA GLU A 274 -6.82 -13.95 20.47
C GLU A 274 -8.35 -13.94 20.71
N ILE A 275 -9.15 -13.71 19.66
CA ILE A 275 -10.61 -13.54 19.73
C ILE A 275 -11.32 -14.84 19.30
N PRO A 276 -12.24 -15.40 20.11
CA PRO A 276 -13.05 -16.55 19.70
C PRO A 276 -13.87 -16.27 18.43
N GLY A 277 -13.97 -17.26 17.53
CA GLY A 277 -14.66 -17.10 16.24
C GLY A 277 -16.12 -16.65 16.33
N SER A 278 -16.82 -16.94 17.44
CA SER A 278 -18.18 -16.45 17.71
C SER A 278 -18.28 -14.94 17.93
N ILE A 279 -17.15 -14.27 18.20
CA ILE A 279 -17.02 -12.82 18.38
C ILE A 279 -16.26 -12.19 17.21
N HIS A 280 -15.28 -12.91 16.64
CA HIS A 280 -14.47 -12.44 15.51
C HIS A 280 -15.24 -12.43 14.18
N ASN A 281 -16.08 -13.44 13.92
CA ASN A 281 -16.74 -13.60 12.62
C ASN A 281 -17.64 -12.42 12.25
N ASP A 282 -17.28 -11.71 11.19
CA ASP A 282 -18.03 -10.57 10.65
C ASP A 282 -19.37 -11.00 10.00
N PRO A 283 -20.55 -10.66 10.58
CA PRO A 283 -21.84 -11.05 10.03
C PRO A 283 -22.22 -10.18 8.83
N PHE A 284 -22.71 -10.79 7.74
CA PHE A 284 -23.22 -10.04 6.59
C PHE A 284 -24.57 -9.34 6.88
N ILE A 285 -24.71 -8.14 6.34
CA ILE A 285 -25.92 -7.31 6.36
C ILE A 285 -26.16 -6.73 4.96
N LYS A 286 -27.37 -6.22 4.68
CA LYS A 286 -27.63 -5.46 3.45
C LYS A 286 -26.70 -4.24 3.41
N ALA A 287 -26.05 -3.99 2.28
CA ALA A 287 -25.39 -2.70 2.06
C ALA A 287 -26.42 -1.55 2.10
N THR A 288 -26.02 -0.41 2.66
CA THR A 288 -26.85 0.79 2.66
C THR A 288 -26.98 1.36 1.24
N ASP A 289 -28.15 1.90 0.91
CA ASP A 289 -28.42 2.53 -0.38
C ASP A 289 -27.80 3.94 -0.45
N THR A 290 -26.48 4.04 -0.24
CA THR A 290 -25.70 5.26 -0.44
C THR A 290 -25.95 5.76 -1.86
N PRO A 291 -26.24 7.07 -2.08
CA PRO A 291 -26.46 7.62 -3.41
C PRO A 291 -25.34 7.24 -4.38
N ALA A 292 -25.71 6.99 -5.64
CA ALA A 292 -24.73 6.75 -6.69
C ALA A 292 -23.86 7.99 -6.85
N ALA A 293 -22.58 7.89 -6.47
CA ALA A 293 -21.60 8.89 -6.85
C ALA A 293 -21.40 8.80 -8.37
N ASP A 294 -21.22 9.94 -9.04
CA ASP A 294 -21.07 10.02 -10.50
C ASP A 294 -19.66 9.54 -10.94
N THR A 295 -19.44 8.24 -10.83
CA THR A 295 -18.17 7.57 -11.14
C THR A 295 -18.22 6.90 -12.50
N GLY A 296 -17.06 6.69 -13.14
CA GLY A 296 -16.95 5.92 -14.37
C GLY A 296 -17.61 4.53 -14.28
N ALA A 297 -17.46 3.84 -13.16
CA ALA A 297 -18.00 2.52 -12.87
C ALA A 297 -19.54 2.52 -12.78
N ALA A 298 -20.14 3.54 -12.13
CA ALA A 298 -21.59 3.69 -12.10
C ALA A 298 -22.15 3.93 -13.51
N ARG A 299 -21.50 4.82 -14.28
CA ARG A 299 -21.86 5.10 -15.69
C ARG A 299 -21.65 3.90 -16.62
N ALA A 300 -20.68 3.03 -16.32
CA ALA A 300 -20.42 1.77 -17.03
C ALA A 300 -21.28 0.57 -16.56
N GLY A 301 -22.30 0.81 -15.72
CA GLY A 301 -23.23 -0.21 -15.24
C GLY A 301 -22.59 -1.26 -14.33
N ILE A 302 -21.51 -0.94 -13.63
CA ILE A 302 -20.88 -1.85 -12.65
C ILE A 302 -21.66 -1.75 -11.34
N PRO A 303 -22.28 -2.85 -10.86
CA PRO A 303 -23.11 -2.82 -9.66
C PRO A 303 -22.27 -2.62 -8.40
N ARG A 304 -22.83 -1.88 -7.42
CA ARG A 304 -22.29 -1.80 -6.06
C ARG A 304 -22.53 -3.12 -5.29
N PRO A 305 -21.76 -3.39 -4.21
CA PRO A 305 -22.01 -4.53 -3.33
C PRO A 305 -23.45 -4.52 -2.81
N LYS A 306 -24.16 -5.65 -2.92
CA LYS A 306 -25.52 -5.82 -2.35
C LYS A 306 -25.49 -6.10 -0.84
N LEU A 307 -24.34 -6.58 -0.34
CA LEU A 307 -24.06 -6.90 1.05
C LEU A 307 -22.82 -6.14 1.51
N THR A 308 -22.71 -5.97 2.83
CA THR A 308 -21.48 -5.56 3.53
C THR A 308 -21.44 -6.31 4.87
N THR A 309 -20.41 -6.12 5.69
CA THR A 309 -20.31 -6.72 7.02
C THR A 309 -20.73 -5.75 8.13
N LYS A 310 -21.31 -6.27 9.22
CA LYS A 310 -21.72 -5.48 10.40
C LYS A 310 -20.54 -5.00 11.24
N THR A 311 -19.50 -5.83 11.32
CA THR A 311 -18.18 -5.53 11.89
C THR A 311 -17.12 -5.65 10.80
N ASN A 312 -15.86 -5.36 11.09
CA ASN A 312 -14.79 -5.40 10.08
C ASN A 312 -13.48 -5.98 10.63
N ASN A 313 -13.55 -7.10 11.34
CA ASN A 313 -12.39 -7.85 11.81
C ASN A 313 -11.58 -8.45 10.65
N SER A 314 -12.24 -8.71 9.52
CA SER A 314 -11.64 -9.17 8.27
C SER A 314 -10.88 -8.09 7.48
N GLY A 315 -11.04 -6.80 7.80
CA GLY A 315 -10.34 -5.72 7.11
C GLY A 315 -10.75 -5.58 5.64
N GLY A 316 -12.04 -5.76 5.32
CA GLY A 316 -12.60 -5.59 3.98
C GLY A 316 -12.28 -6.71 2.97
N VAL A 317 -11.59 -7.77 3.37
CA VAL A 317 -11.20 -8.90 2.51
C VAL A 317 -11.49 -10.24 3.18
N GLN A 318 -12.16 -11.15 2.47
CA GLN A 318 -12.51 -12.48 2.97
C GLN A 318 -12.15 -13.52 1.90
N GLY A 319 -11.39 -14.55 2.29
CA GLY A 319 -10.96 -15.61 1.38
C GLY A 319 -10.03 -15.15 0.25
N GLY A 320 -9.31 -14.04 0.42
CA GLY A 320 -8.46 -13.44 -0.62
C GLY A 320 -9.12 -12.34 -1.46
N ILE A 321 -10.43 -12.12 -1.29
CA ILE A 321 -11.26 -11.31 -2.17
C ILE A 321 -11.96 -10.18 -1.38
N SER A 322 -11.99 -8.96 -1.93
CA SER A 322 -12.66 -7.82 -1.28
C SER A 322 -14.17 -8.05 -1.11
N ASN A 323 -14.70 -7.73 0.07
CA ASN A 323 -16.13 -7.90 0.39
C ASN A 323 -16.96 -6.60 0.24
N GLY A 324 -16.31 -5.44 0.12
CA GLY A 324 -16.95 -4.12 -0.05
C GLY A 324 -17.00 -3.25 1.22
N ALA A 325 -16.60 -3.78 2.38
CA ALA A 325 -16.29 -2.97 3.56
C ALA A 325 -14.92 -2.26 3.39
N PRO A 326 -14.62 -1.19 4.17
CA PRO A 326 -13.33 -0.52 4.11
C PRO A 326 -12.16 -1.49 4.34
N VAL A 327 -11.18 -1.48 3.45
CA VAL A 327 -9.94 -2.23 3.69
C VAL A 327 -9.02 -1.43 4.59
N TYR A 328 -8.45 -2.04 5.62
CA TYR A 328 -7.43 -1.41 6.45
C TYR A 328 -6.32 -2.38 6.86
N PHE A 329 -5.10 -1.86 6.96
CA PHE A 329 -3.92 -2.61 7.33
C PHE A 329 -2.88 -1.70 7.99
N ARG A 330 -2.00 -2.27 8.81
CA ARG A 330 -0.93 -1.57 9.53
C ARG A 330 0.44 -2.09 9.10
N THR A 331 1.36 -1.18 8.81
CA THR A 331 2.73 -1.47 8.36
C THR A 331 3.73 -0.94 9.39
N ALA A 332 4.62 -1.81 9.86
CA ALA A 332 5.63 -1.49 10.87
C ALA A 332 7.00 -1.18 10.23
N PHE A 333 7.59 -0.07 10.63
CA PHE A 333 8.89 0.43 10.16
C PHE A 333 9.91 0.44 11.30
N LYS A 334 11.09 -0.16 11.07
CA LYS A 334 12.20 -0.13 12.03
C LYS A 334 12.89 1.25 12.07
N PRO A 335 13.67 1.56 13.13
CA PRO A 335 14.50 2.76 13.15
C PRO A 335 15.43 2.88 11.93
N PRO A 336 15.63 4.11 11.40
CA PRO A 336 16.67 4.43 10.43
C PRO A 336 18.07 3.92 10.80
N ALA A 337 18.68 3.14 9.91
CA ALA A 337 19.94 2.42 10.22
C ALA A 337 21.18 3.32 10.31
N THR A 338 21.13 4.53 9.75
CA THR A 338 22.25 5.49 9.81
C THR A 338 21.89 6.58 10.79
N ILE A 339 22.52 6.53 11.96
CA ILE A 339 22.44 7.50 13.05
C ILE A 339 23.80 8.20 13.19
N SER A 340 23.83 9.36 13.87
CA SER A 340 25.05 10.15 14.03
C SER A 340 25.93 9.67 15.20
N GLN A 341 25.43 8.74 16.02
CA GLN A 341 26.27 8.01 16.99
C GLN A 341 27.27 7.10 16.27
N ALA A 342 28.43 6.89 16.89
CA ALA A 342 29.43 5.93 16.43
C ALA A 342 28.96 4.50 16.69
N GLN A 343 29.04 3.63 15.68
CA GLN A 343 28.58 2.24 15.76
C GLN A 343 29.73 1.26 15.47
N ASN A 344 29.82 0.18 16.25
CA ASN A 344 30.75 -0.91 16.00
C ASN A 344 30.30 -1.75 14.79
N THR A 345 31.27 -2.21 13.99
CA THR A 345 31.07 -2.97 12.77
C THR A 345 32.39 -3.67 12.40
N ALA A 346 32.44 -4.43 11.30
CA ALA A 346 33.67 -5.07 10.79
C ALA A 346 34.01 -4.56 9.38
N THR A 347 35.26 -4.69 8.93
CA THR A 347 35.63 -4.44 7.53
C THR A 347 34.88 -5.39 6.56
N TYR A 348 34.74 -5.02 5.28
CA TYR A 348 34.03 -5.85 4.29
C TYR A 348 34.64 -7.24 4.05
N ASP A 349 35.91 -7.44 4.42
CA ASP A 349 36.61 -8.73 4.40
C ASP A 349 36.38 -9.57 5.68
N GLY A 350 35.86 -8.98 6.76
CA GLY A 350 35.69 -9.61 8.06
C GLY A 350 36.96 -9.71 8.92
N GLU A 351 38.11 -9.24 8.43
CA GLU A 351 39.43 -9.40 9.08
C GLU A 351 39.65 -8.46 10.28
N SER A 352 38.87 -7.39 10.41
CA SER A 352 39.03 -6.41 11.50
C SER A 352 37.73 -5.78 11.98
N GLU A 353 37.61 -5.62 13.30
CA GLU A 353 36.58 -4.75 13.89
C GLU A 353 36.93 -3.27 13.71
N GLY A 354 35.92 -2.42 13.68
CA GLY A 354 36.08 -0.98 13.61
C GLY A 354 34.84 -0.19 14.00
N VAL A 355 34.99 1.13 14.03
CA VAL A 355 33.95 2.06 14.50
C VAL A 355 33.55 3.00 13.37
N LEU A 356 32.30 2.90 12.92
CA LEU A 356 31.72 3.76 11.90
C LEU A 356 30.98 4.93 12.55
N ALA A 357 31.65 6.09 12.59
CA ALA A 357 31.03 7.38 12.90
C ALA A 357 30.46 8.01 11.62
N ALA A 358 29.18 7.77 11.33
CA ALA A 358 28.51 8.32 10.16
C ALA A 358 28.19 9.82 10.36
N LYS A 359 29.01 10.70 9.81
CA LYS A 359 28.73 12.15 9.79
C LYS A 359 27.65 12.44 8.75
N GLY A 360 26.50 12.98 9.15
CA GLY A 360 25.48 13.34 8.17
C GLY A 360 24.18 13.91 8.72
N ARG A 361 23.27 14.20 7.79
CA ARG A 361 21.90 14.67 8.04
C ARG A 361 20.93 13.51 7.87
N HIS A 362 20.69 12.77 8.95
CA HIS A 362 19.82 11.59 8.94
C HIS A 362 18.39 11.94 9.36
N ASP A 363 17.41 11.15 8.89
CA ASP A 363 16.02 11.24 9.39
C ASP A 363 15.97 10.53 10.76
N PRO A 364 15.54 11.20 11.85
CA PRO A 364 15.36 10.55 13.15
C PRO A 364 14.13 9.64 13.18
N CYS A 365 13.18 9.82 12.26
CA CYS A 365 12.07 8.90 12.04
C CYS A 365 11.62 8.98 10.57
N VAL A 366 11.40 7.82 9.93
CA VAL A 366 10.92 7.73 8.53
C VAL A 366 9.39 7.68 8.41
N VAL A 367 8.68 7.39 9.50
CA VAL A 367 7.26 7.06 9.50
C VAL A 367 6.37 8.20 8.94
N PRO A 368 6.58 9.50 9.29
CA PRO A 368 5.82 10.62 8.68
C PRO A 368 6.01 10.78 7.16
N ARG A 369 7.14 10.29 6.63
CA ARG A 369 7.47 10.31 5.20
C ARG A 369 7.03 9.04 4.47
N ALA A 370 6.73 7.97 5.21
CA ALA A 370 6.25 6.71 4.67
C ALA A 370 4.77 6.74 4.25
N VAL A 371 3.95 7.62 4.86
CA VAL A 371 2.51 7.80 4.55
C VAL A 371 2.20 7.84 3.03
N PRO A 372 2.74 8.77 2.22
CA PRO A 372 2.48 8.80 0.76
C PRO A 372 3.05 7.60 0.00
N ILE A 373 4.06 6.90 0.56
CA ILE A 373 4.66 5.70 -0.06
C ILE A 373 3.75 4.48 0.16
N VAL A 374 3.13 4.38 1.35
CA VAL A 374 2.12 3.37 1.68
C VAL A 374 0.84 3.59 0.87
N GLU A 375 0.33 4.82 0.77
CA GLU A 375 -0.79 5.16 -0.12
C GLU A 375 -0.51 4.78 -1.58
N ALA A 376 0.68 5.12 -2.09
CA ALA A 376 1.06 4.80 -3.46
C ALA A 376 1.17 3.28 -3.72
N MET A 377 1.81 2.52 -2.82
CA MET A 377 1.90 1.06 -2.96
C MET A 377 0.53 0.39 -2.87
N ALA A 378 -0.40 0.93 -2.07
CA ALA A 378 -1.78 0.45 -2.02
C ALA A 378 -2.51 0.73 -3.35
N ALA A 379 -2.36 1.95 -3.90
CA ALA A 379 -2.94 2.32 -5.19
C ALA A 379 -2.48 1.39 -6.33
N LEU A 380 -1.20 1.01 -6.35
CA LEU A 380 -0.67 0.07 -7.36
C LEU A 380 -1.31 -1.32 -7.26
N VAL A 381 -1.45 -1.88 -6.05
CA VAL A 381 -2.10 -3.21 -5.86
C VAL A 381 -3.57 -3.16 -6.23
N ILE A 382 -4.31 -2.15 -5.76
CA ILE A 382 -5.74 -2.02 -6.07
C ILE A 382 -5.97 -1.83 -7.57
N MET A 383 -5.16 -1.01 -8.25
CA MET A 383 -5.25 -0.80 -9.69
C MET A 383 -5.02 -2.09 -10.48
N ASP A 384 -3.98 -2.86 -10.14
CA ASP A 384 -3.66 -4.10 -10.83
C ASP A 384 -4.74 -5.18 -10.63
N ALA A 385 -5.23 -5.35 -9.39
CA ALA A 385 -6.33 -6.28 -9.08
C ALA A 385 -7.65 -5.86 -9.75
N LEU A 386 -7.92 -4.56 -9.83
CA LEU A 386 -9.10 -3.99 -10.47
C LEU A 386 -9.08 -4.20 -11.99
N MET A 387 -7.94 -3.99 -12.66
CA MET A 387 -7.79 -4.28 -14.09
C MET A 387 -7.97 -5.77 -14.42
N GLN A 388 -7.41 -6.67 -13.59
CA GLN A 388 -7.62 -8.12 -13.74
C GLN A 388 -9.10 -8.50 -13.60
N GLN A 389 -9.82 -7.90 -12.64
CA GLN A 389 -11.25 -8.16 -12.48
C GLN A 389 -12.12 -7.54 -13.58
N MET A 390 -11.77 -6.36 -14.11
CA MET A 390 -12.43 -5.76 -15.28
C MET A 390 -12.33 -6.67 -16.50
N ALA A 391 -11.15 -7.25 -16.77
CA ALA A 391 -10.96 -8.19 -17.87
C ALA A 391 -11.87 -9.43 -17.75
N ARG A 392 -12.05 -9.96 -16.53
CA ARG A 392 -12.99 -11.08 -16.27
C ARG A 392 -14.45 -10.66 -16.45
N HIS A 393 -14.82 -9.47 -16.01
CA HIS A 393 -16.19 -8.95 -16.17
C HIS A 393 -16.55 -8.79 -17.65
N GLU A 394 -15.64 -8.24 -18.48
CA GLU A 394 -15.90 -8.05 -19.91
C GLU A 394 -15.87 -9.38 -20.69
N ALA A 395 -14.89 -10.26 -20.43
CA ALA A 395 -14.87 -11.59 -21.01
C ALA A 395 -16.15 -12.40 -20.70
N ARG A 396 -16.72 -12.22 -19.49
CA ARG A 396 -18.01 -12.81 -19.11
C ARG A 396 -19.20 -12.20 -19.85
N ARG A 397 -19.20 -10.89 -20.13
CA ARG A 397 -20.30 -10.18 -20.82
C ARG A 397 -20.55 -10.68 -22.24
N HIS A 398 -19.56 -11.29 -22.89
CA HIS A 398 -19.72 -11.93 -24.20
C HIS A 398 -20.34 -13.34 -24.16
N LEU A 399 -20.59 -13.92 -22.99
CA LEU A 399 -21.18 -15.25 -22.83
C LEU A 399 -22.70 -15.17 -22.59
N PRO A 400 -23.50 -16.13 -23.11
CA PRO A 400 -24.94 -16.15 -22.85
C PRO A 400 -25.26 -16.41 -21.37
N PRO A 401 -26.28 -15.76 -20.79
CA PRO A 401 -26.62 -15.93 -19.38
C PRO A 401 -27.18 -17.33 -19.10
N LEU A 402 -26.47 -18.09 -18.26
CA LEU A 402 -26.87 -19.43 -17.84
C LEU A 402 -27.92 -19.37 -16.71
N LYS A 403 -29.09 -19.98 -16.94
CA LYS A 403 -30.22 -19.99 -15.98
C LYS A 403 -29.94 -20.78 -14.68
N GLN A 404 -28.89 -21.60 -14.65
CA GLN A 404 -28.62 -22.57 -13.57
C GLN A 404 -27.45 -22.17 -12.67
N THR A 405 -26.47 -21.43 -13.17
CA THR A 405 -25.41 -20.84 -12.34
C THR A 405 -25.97 -19.58 -11.69
N VAL A 406 -26.04 -19.53 -10.36
CA VAL A 406 -26.66 -18.43 -9.59
C VAL A 406 -26.21 -17.06 -10.12
N PRO A 407 -27.08 -16.30 -10.81
CA PRO A 407 -26.91 -14.87 -10.94
C PRO A 407 -27.31 -14.28 -9.58
N PRO A 408 -26.55 -13.33 -9.00
CA PRO A 408 -27.02 -12.53 -7.86
C PRO A 408 -28.16 -11.58 -8.29
N SER A 409 -29.32 -12.14 -8.64
CA SER A 409 -30.58 -11.53 -9.06
C SER A 409 -30.49 -10.23 -9.88
N GLU A 410 -30.62 -10.35 -11.20
CA GLU A 410 -31.21 -9.29 -12.04
C GLU A 410 -32.75 -9.20 -11.87
N ASN A 411 -33.35 -10.17 -11.17
CA ASN A 411 -34.74 -10.16 -10.68
C ASN A 411 -34.94 -9.06 -9.62
N GLY A 412 -34.87 -7.81 -10.06
CA GLY A 412 -35.00 -6.60 -9.25
C GLY A 412 -35.26 -5.34 -10.08
N MET A 413 -34.94 -5.34 -11.38
CA MET A 413 -35.36 -4.30 -12.32
C MET A 413 -35.93 -4.96 -13.58
N GLY A 414 -37.17 -4.64 -13.93
CA GLY A 414 -37.74 -5.05 -15.21
C GLY A 414 -37.04 -4.31 -16.34
N CYS A 415 -36.25 -5.00 -17.16
CA CYS A 415 -35.71 -4.42 -18.39
C CYS A 415 -36.83 -4.32 -19.43
N CYS A 416 -37.62 -3.25 -19.31
CA CYS A 416 -38.59 -2.83 -20.32
C CYS A 416 -37.85 -2.32 -21.55
N ILE A 417 -37.33 -3.26 -22.36
CA ILE A 417 -36.84 -2.96 -23.70
C ILE A 417 -38.00 -2.36 -24.48
N ALA A 418 -37.91 -1.05 -24.74
CA ALA A 418 -38.87 -0.35 -25.55
C ALA A 418 -38.73 -0.81 -27.01
N LEU A 419 -39.49 -1.85 -27.38
CA LEU A 419 -39.63 -2.35 -28.76
C LEU A 419 -40.46 -1.40 -29.64
N SER A 420 -40.23 -0.09 -29.50
CA SER A 420 -40.75 0.95 -30.36
C SER A 420 -39.76 1.20 -31.50
N HIS A 421 -39.79 0.38 -32.57
CA HIS A 421 -39.43 0.77 -33.96
C HIS A 421 -39.68 -0.35 -35.00
N LEU A 422 -40.77 -1.12 -34.86
CA LEU A 422 -41.34 -1.90 -35.98
C LEU A 422 -42.81 -1.50 -36.15
N ARG A 423 -43.15 -0.88 -37.29
CA ARG A 423 -44.56 -0.65 -37.66
C ARG A 423 -45.15 -1.98 -38.14
N PRO A 424 -46.35 -2.39 -37.70
CA PRO A 424 -47.09 -3.44 -38.39
C PRO A 424 -47.48 -2.95 -39.80
N PRO A 425 -47.56 -3.84 -40.81
CA PRO A 425 -48.09 -3.48 -42.12
C PRO A 425 -49.59 -3.22 -42.04
N GLU A 426 -50.08 -2.27 -42.86
CA GLU A 426 -51.51 -1.92 -42.91
C GLU A 426 -52.37 -3.08 -43.47
N PRO A 427 -53.47 -3.46 -42.81
CA PRO A 427 -54.50 -4.28 -43.42
C PRO A 427 -55.30 -3.43 -44.42
N ARG A 428 -55.33 -3.85 -45.70
CA ARG A 428 -56.19 -3.21 -46.71
C ARG A 428 -57.65 -3.47 -46.39
N GLY A 429 -58.49 -2.43 -46.44
CA GLY A 429 -59.81 -2.45 -45.84
C GLY A 429 -60.93 -3.09 -46.67
N ALA A 430 -61.83 -3.75 -45.94
CA ALA A 430 -63.28 -3.81 -46.14
C ALA A 430 -63.88 -3.99 -44.72
N GLY A 431 -65.03 -3.44 -44.33
CA GLY A 431 -66.03 -2.70 -45.10
C GLY A 431 -67.42 -3.21 -44.67
N GLY A 432 -68.14 -2.43 -43.86
CA GLY A 432 -69.46 -2.80 -43.32
C GLY A 432 -69.70 -2.24 -41.92
N ASP A 433 -70.82 -1.53 -41.76
CA ASP A 433 -71.34 -1.03 -40.48
C ASP A 433 -72.14 -2.12 -39.74
N ASP A 434 -72.23 -2.07 -38.40
CA ASP A 434 -73.49 -2.42 -37.68
C ASP A 434 -73.52 -1.97 -36.20
N VAL A 435 -74.67 -2.12 -35.53
CA VAL A 435 -75.09 -1.25 -34.41
C VAL A 435 -75.54 -1.98 -33.11
N LEU A 436 -74.90 -1.64 -31.97
CA LEU A 436 -75.35 -1.82 -30.55
C LEU A 436 -75.54 -3.29 -30.03
N PRO A 437 -76.01 -3.56 -28.78
CA PRO A 437 -75.20 -3.41 -27.55
C PRO A 437 -75.31 -4.56 -26.50
N ASP A 438 -74.54 -4.39 -25.39
CA ASP A 438 -74.71 -4.96 -24.02
C ASP A 438 -74.70 -6.51 -23.81
N ARG A 439 -73.74 -6.98 -22.99
CA ARG A 439 -74.03 -7.92 -21.89
C ARG A 439 -72.98 -7.92 -20.77
N ARG A 440 -73.46 -8.12 -19.54
CA ARG A 440 -72.71 -8.15 -18.27
C ARG A 440 -72.09 -9.52 -17.99
N LEU A 441 -70.97 -9.55 -17.25
CA LEU A 441 -70.53 -10.56 -16.25
C LEU A 441 -69.32 -9.93 -15.50
N SER A 442 -69.44 -9.33 -14.30
CA SER A 442 -69.57 -9.91 -12.96
C SER A 442 -68.37 -10.75 -12.47
N GLY A 443 -67.69 -10.29 -11.40
CA GLY A 443 -66.67 -11.06 -10.67
C GLY A 443 -65.75 -10.17 -9.83
N MET A 444 -65.88 -10.18 -8.51
CA MET A 444 -65.11 -9.33 -7.59
C MET A 444 -64.79 -10.08 -6.28
N TRP A 445 -63.51 -10.31 -6.03
CA TRP A 445 -62.90 -10.66 -4.73
C TRP A 445 -61.52 -9.99 -4.71
N LEU A 446 -61.21 -9.04 -3.83
CA LEU A 446 -60.97 -9.18 -2.37
C LEU A 446 -59.82 -10.15 -2.04
N CYS A 447 -58.83 -9.61 -1.35
CA CYS A 447 -57.74 -10.31 -0.69
C CYS A 447 -57.58 -9.67 0.68
N GLU A 448 -57.77 -10.46 1.74
CA GLU A 448 -57.90 -9.95 3.11
C GLU A 448 -56.54 -9.84 3.82
N ARG A 449 -56.50 -9.00 4.85
CA ARG A 449 -55.46 -9.02 5.88
C ARG A 449 -56.02 -9.77 7.09
N ASP A 450 -55.20 -10.63 7.70
CA ASP A 450 -55.41 -11.07 9.07
C ASP A 450 -54.30 -10.54 9.99
N GLY A 451 -54.62 -10.38 11.27
CA GLY A 451 -53.69 -9.95 12.30
C GLY A 451 -54.26 -9.97 13.72
N ALA A 452 -53.56 -10.69 14.60
CA ALA A 452 -53.62 -10.69 16.06
C ALA A 452 -52.19 -11.06 16.55
N GLY A 453 -51.71 -10.75 17.76
CA GLY A 453 -52.40 -10.59 19.04
C GLY A 453 -52.43 -11.93 19.79
N ASP A 454 -52.02 -12.06 21.05
CA ASP A 454 -51.50 -11.08 22.02
C ASP A 454 -50.83 -11.82 23.21
N GLN A 455 -50.30 -11.08 24.21
CA GLN A 455 -50.00 -11.49 25.61
C GLN A 455 -48.69 -12.26 25.95
N ASP A 456 -48.33 -12.08 27.24
CA ASP A 456 -47.11 -12.53 27.93
C ASP A 456 -47.21 -13.95 28.53
N ASP A 457 -46.06 -14.54 28.91
CA ASP A 457 -45.91 -15.09 30.27
C ASP A 457 -44.43 -15.36 30.65
N ASP A 458 -44.13 -15.32 31.94
CA ASP A 458 -42.80 -15.47 32.53
C ASP A 458 -42.57 -16.91 33.01
N PHE A 459 -41.43 -17.58 32.74
CA PHE A 459 -41.06 -18.79 33.50
C PHE A 459 -39.57 -19.17 33.49
N HIS A 460 -39.03 -19.46 34.68
CA HIS A 460 -37.72 -20.07 34.89
C HIS A 460 -37.75 -21.61 34.73
N GLY A 461 -36.74 -22.18 34.05
CA GLY A 461 -35.99 -23.30 34.65
C GLY A 461 -35.73 -24.59 33.83
N LYS A 462 -34.46 -25.02 33.88
CA LYS A 462 -33.94 -26.40 33.87
C LYS A 462 -34.16 -27.32 32.65
N LEU A 463 -33.05 -27.59 31.97
CA LEU A 463 -32.49 -28.93 31.64
C LEU A 463 -33.42 -30.15 31.76
N GLN A 464 -33.59 -30.90 30.65
CA GLN A 464 -33.05 -32.28 30.55
C GLN A 464 -33.03 -32.84 29.10
N HIS A 465 -32.28 -33.92 28.89
CA HIS A 465 -32.17 -34.64 27.62
C HIS A 465 -33.36 -35.57 27.35
N VAL A 466 -33.72 -35.75 26.07
CA VAL A 466 -34.44 -36.93 25.55
C VAL A 466 -33.78 -37.40 24.26
N TRP A 467 -33.79 -38.72 23.98
CA TRP A 467 -33.07 -39.35 22.86
C TRP A 467 -33.89 -40.49 22.25
N CYS A 468 -34.19 -40.44 20.95
CA CYS A 468 -34.80 -41.52 20.13
C CYS A 468 -34.97 -41.03 18.66
N ARG A 469 -35.15 -41.86 17.62
CA ARG A 469 -34.53 -43.15 17.20
C ARG A 469 -35.15 -43.55 15.84
N GLY A 470 -34.36 -44.03 14.87
CA GLY A 470 -34.88 -44.74 13.69
C GLY A 470 -34.13 -44.46 12.36
N GLY A 471 -33.95 -45.42 11.43
CA GLY A 471 -34.37 -46.82 11.56
C GLY A 471 -34.36 -47.78 10.35
N ALA A 472 -33.43 -47.71 9.38
CA ALA A 472 -33.20 -48.75 8.35
C ALA A 472 -31.73 -48.68 7.85
N GLN A 473 -30.90 -49.73 7.79
CA GLN A 473 -30.92 -50.93 6.92
C GLN A 473 -30.95 -50.58 5.41
N GLY A 474 -30.02 -50.98 4.52
CA GLY A 474 -28.77 -51.77 4.57
C GLY A 474 -28.25 -51.95 3.11
N PRO A 475 -27.22 -52.77 2.77
CA PRO A 475 -26.31 -53.60 3.59
C PRO A 475 -24.85 -53.06 3.59
N ALA A 476 -23.88 -53.86 4.04
CA ALA A 476 -22.48 -53.46 4.22
C ALA A 476 -21.46 -54.36 3.49
N HIS A 477 -20.24 -53.85 3.31
CA HIS A 477 -19.03 -54.65 3.14
C HIS A 477 -17.91 -54.08 4.02
N CYS A 478 -17.19 -54.95 4.74
CA CYS A 478 -16.19 -54.54 5.73
C CYS A 478 -14.76 -54.65 5.19
N ALA A 479 -13.94 -53.64 5.48
CA ALA A 479 -12.49 -53.77 5.59
C ALA A 479 -12.00 -52.92 6.78
N ARG A 480 -11.07 -53.47 7.58
CA ARG A 480 -10.34 -52.76 8.64
C ARG A 480 -9.07 -52.17 8.00
N GLY A 481 -8.49 -51.06 8.43
CA GLY A 481 -8.74 -50.27 9.63
C GLY A 481 -7.47 -50.19 10.47
N SER A 482 -6.80 -49.03 10.48
CA SER A 482 -5.60 -48.77 11.28
C SER A 482 -5.43 -47.28 11.57
N SER A 483 -5.10 -46.97 12.83
CA SER A 483 -4.82 -45.63 13.35
C SER A 483 -3.79 -45.78 14.46
N TRP A 484 -2.67 -45.07 14.39
CA TRP A 484 -1.64 -45.12 15.42
C TRP A 484 -1.15 -43.71 15.78
N SER A 485 -1.01 -43.48 17.07
CA SER A 485 -0.57 -42.24 17.69
C SER A 485 0.93 -42.26 17.99
N TRP A 486 1.48 -41.08 18.26
CA TRP A 486 2.87 -40.91 18.72
C TRP A 486 3.08 -41.43 20.14
N GLY A 487 4.33 -41.78 20.45
CA GLY A 487 4.81 -42.15 21.79
C GLY A 487 6.34 -42.16 21.85
N ASP A 488 6.90 -41.71 22.96
CA ASP A 488 8.34 -41.45 23.17
C ASP A 488 9.14 -42.65 23.75
N THR A 489 10.43 -42.41 24.02
CA THR A 489 11.37 -43.16 24.88
C THR A 489 12.12 -44.34 24.23
N PRO A 490 13.22 -44.85 24.85
CA PRO A 490 14.45 -44.12 25.19
C PRO A 490 15.73 -44.83 24.68
N GLY A 491 16.92 -44.25 24.88
CA GLY A 491 18.20 -44.79 24.39
C GLY A 491 19.06 -45.58 25.39
N LEU A 492 20.04 -46.33 24.87
CA LEU A 492 21.19 -46.93 25.59
C LEU A 492 22.32 -47.28 24.58
N ALA A 493 23.55 -47.54 25.02
CA ALA A 493 24.76 -47.41 24.17
C ALA A 493 25.85 -48.50 24.36
N THR A 494 26.65 -48.71 23.29
CA THR A 494 28.03 -49.29 23.26
C THR A 494 28.80 -48.62 22.09
N ASN A 495 30.03 -48.10 22.20
CA ASN A 495 31.35 -48.76 22.44
C ASN A 495 31.75 -49.76 21.33
N THR A 496 32.95 -49.75 20.68
CA THR A 496 34.13 -48.83 20.57
C THR A 496 35.04 -49.37 19.40
N PRO A 497 36.38 -49.17 19.29
CA PRO A 497 37.18 -47.95 19.04
C PRO A 497 38.18 -48.04 17.83
N ALA A 498 38.86 -46.93 17.50
CA ALA A 498 40.21 -46.88 16.86
C ALA A 498 40.82 -45.47 17.12
N THR A 499 41.86 -45.25 17.96
CA THR A 499 43.32 -45.42 17.75
C THR A 499 43.91 -44.57 16.59
N GLY A 500 44.91 -43.69 16.77
CA GLY A 500 45.71 -43.26 17.94
C GLY A 500 46.02 -41.75 17.89
N ASP A 501 46.54 -41.09 18.94
CA ASP A 501 47.95 -41.09 19.43
C ASP A 501 48.97 -40.58 18.39
N MET A 502 49.91 -39.66 18.68
CA MET A 502 50.45 -39.11 19.96
C MET A 502 50.37 -37.55 19.96
N SER A 503 50.37 -36.80 21.08
CA SER A 503 51.26 -36.74 22.27
C SER A 503 52.70 -36.23 21.93
N MET A 504 53.41 -35.43 22.74
CA MET A 504 53.24 -34.94 24.13
C MET A 504 53.94 -33.56 24.30
N SER A 505 53.47 -32.63 25.16
CA SER A 505 54.04 -32.17 26.47
C SER A 505 55.48 -31.59 26.45
N GLU A 506 55.97 -30.76 27.38
CA GLU A 506 55.60 -30.51 28.80
C GLU A 506 55.61 -29.01 29.22
N ASP A 507 54.75 -28.71 30.20
CA ASP A 507 54.89 -27.86 31.42
C ASP A 507 56.13 -26.94 31.59
N SER A 508 56.03 -25.76 32.22
CA SER A 508 55.50 -25.48 33.58
C SER A 508 55.59 -23.96 33.85
N THR A 509 55.00 -23.27 34.85
CA THR A 509 53.88 -23.41 35.83
C THR A 509 53.60 -21.97 36.36
N GLY A 510 52.55 -21.61 37.12
CA GLY A 510 51.40 -22.30 37.71
C GLY A 510 50.89 -21.52 38.95
N VAL A 511 49.80 -21.98 39.60
CA VAL A 511 49.35 -21.57 40.97
C VAL A 511 48.80 -20.11 41.10
N ALA A 512 47.65 -19.77 41.73
CA ALA A 512 46.64 -20.53 42.48
C ALA A 512 45.22 -19.88 42.46
N THR A 513 44.21 -20.77 42.62
CA THR A 513 42.91 -20.70 43.35
C THR A 513 42.57 -19.50 44.27
N THR A 514 41.31 -19.12 44.59
CA THR A 514 39.93 -19.22 44.00
C THR A 514 38.90 -18.62 45.01
N VAL A 515 37.62 -18.46 44.59
CA VAL A 515 36.36 -18.37 45.39
C VAL A 515 35.88 -16.97 45.87
N ALA A 516 34.62 -16.71 45.47
CA ALA A 516 33.56 -15.76 45.88
C ALA A 516 33.48 -15.34 47.38
N ASP A 517 32.67 -14.38 47.87
CA ASP A 517 31.27 -14.03 47.55
C ASP A 517 30.76 -12.80 48.38
N ALA A 518 29.56 -12.31 48.05
CA ALA A 518 28.52 -11.67 48.88
C ALA A 518 28.76 -10.43 49.80
N GLY A 519 27.97 -9.38 49.53
CA GLY A 519 27.33 -8.46 50.51
C GLY A 519 28.04 -7.13 50.82
N SER A 520 27.40 -6.11 51.43
CA SER A 520 25.98 -5.67 51.54
C SER A 520 25.93 -4.43 52.47
N ILE A 521 24.81 -3.68 52.53
CA ILE A 521 24.44 -2.70 53.61
C ILE A 521 25.34 -1.43 53.66
N GLU A 522 24.89 -0.18 53.85
CA GLU A 522 23.55 0.47 53.88
C GLU A 522 23.69 1.91 53.29
N THR A 523 22.99 3.03 53.60
CA THR A 523 22.03 3.49 54.64
C THR A 523 21.11 4.58 54.05
N VAL A 524 20.21 5.18 54.84
CA VAL A 524 19.34 6.34 54.47
C VAL A 524 19.52 7.50 55.47
N ALA A 525 19.35 8.75 55.02
CA ALA A 525 19.12 9.91 55.91
C ALA A 525 18.29 11.01 55.21
N GLU A 526 17.36 11.63 55.94
CA GLU A 526 16.50 12.73 55.48
C GLU A 526 16.88 14.08 56.13
N GLY A 527 16.36 15.19 55.57
CA GLY A 527 16.35 16.53 56.18
C GLY A 527 16.97 17.64 55.30
N GLY A 528 16.52 18.89 55.35
CA GLY A 528 15.36 19.45 56.05
C GLY A 528 15.41 20.99 56.19
N GLY A 529 14.36 21.71 55.78
CA GLY A 529 14.23 23.17 55.90
C GLY A 529 14.98 23.99 54.82
N THR A 530 14.81 25.32 54.70
CA THR A 530 13.83 26.24 55.33
C THR A 530 13.82 27.61 54.60
N ALA A 531 12.72 28.37 54.71
CA ALA A 531 12.56 29.81 54.36
C ALA A 531 12.82 30.23 52.88
N ALA A 532 11.92 30.86 52.13
CA ALA A 532 11.06 32.05 52.34
C ALA A 532 11.74 33.40 52.01
N GLY A 533 11.13 34.16 51.10
CA GLY A 533 11.51 35.53 50.71
C GLY A 533 10.42 36.13 49.80
N VAL A 534 10.02 37.38 50.03
CA VAL A 534 8.80 38.01 49.46
C VAL A 534 9.07 39.44 48.96
N ALA A 535 8.57 39.74 47.76
CA ALA A 535 8.19 41.06 47.23
C ALA A 535 7.30 40.80 45.99
N GLU A 536 6.12 41.37 45.76
CA GLU A 536 5.65 42.78 45.80
C GLU A 536 6.39 43.71 44.80
N GLY A 537 5.73 44.39 43.85
CA GLY A 537 4.33 44.24 43.42
C GLY A 537 3.84 45.27 42.38
N SER A 538 3.00 44.80 41.45
CA SER A 538 1.81 45.51 40.94
C SER A 538 2.05 46.82 40.10
N PRO A 539 1.03 47.57 39.61
CA PRO A 539 0.84 47.73 38.15
C PRO A 539 0.59 49.17 37.66
N LEU A 540 0.35 49.37 36.35
CA LEU A 540 -0.40 50.54 35.83
C LEU A 540 -0.93 50.30 34.39
N ALA A 541 -1.98 51.02 33.99
CA ALA A 541 -2.68 50.84 32.71
C ALA A 541 -3.34 52.13 32.18
N ARG A 542 -3.43 52.27 30.84
CA ARG A 542 -4.35 53.08 29.96
C ARG A 542 -3.76 53.08 28.53
N ALA A 543 -4.44 52.98 27.37
CA ALA A 543 -5.82 53.21 26.89
C ALA A 543 -6.03 54.54 26.10
N GLY A 544 -6.51 54.47 24.85
CA GLY A 544 -7.10 55.59 24.07
C GLY A 544 -6.81 55.62 22.54
N GLY A 545 -7.84 55.89 21.71
CA GLY A 545 -7.77 56.15 20.24
C GLY A 545 -7.63 54.89 19.34
N MET A 546 -8.42 54.58 18.30
CA MET A 546 -9.48 55.24 17.47
C MET A 546 -9.06 56.25 16.39
N ASP A 547 -9.87 56.26 15.31
CA ASP A 547 -9.88 57.12 14.10
C ASP A 547 -8.74 56.94 13.06
N GLU A 548 -8.95 57.02 11.73
CA GLU A 548 -10.16 56.77 10.91
C GLU A 548 -9.80 56.47 9.42
N MET A 549 -10.79 56.50 8.51
CA MET A 549 -10.80 56.03 7.13
C MET A 549 -9.69 56.52 6.17
N ARG A 550 -9.35 55.67 5.17
CA ARG A 550 -9.50 56.05 3.74
C ARG A 550 -9.73 54.84 2.82
N ALA A 551 -10.46 55.07 1.73
CA ALA A 551 -10.85 54.04 0.74
C ALA A 551 -10.15 54.26 -0.63
N GLU A 552 -10.64 53.53 -1.66
CA GLU A 552 -10.14 53.42 -3.05
C GLU A 552 -8.98 52.40 -3.24
N LYS A 553 -8.90 51.63 -4.34
CA LYS A 553 -9.74 51.59 -5.57
C LYS A 553 -9.81 50.18 -6.18
N THR A 554 -10.74 49.97 -7.09
CA THR A 554 -11.05 48.68 -7.76
C THR A 554 -10.11 48.32 -8.93
N SER A 555 -9.96 47.01 -9.17
CA SER A 555 -9.98 46.23 -10.44
C SER A 555 -9.96 46.95 -11.81
N PRO A 556 -9.51 46.34 -12.95
CA PRO A 556 -9.60 44.87 -13.21
C PRO A 556 -8.54 44.21 -14.15
N LEU A 557 -8.74 42.90 -14.40
CA LEU A 557 -8.51 42.12 -15.64
C LEU A 557 -7.14 42.15 -16.36
N TYR A 558 -6.63 40.95 -16.64
CA TYR A 558 -5.78 40.66 -17.81
C TYR A 558 -6.21 39.35 -18.47
N SER A 559 -6.30 39.34 -19.80
CA SER A 559 -6.50 38.16 -20.65
C SER A 559 -5.62 38.30 -21.91
N PRO A 560 -5.34 37.22 -22.67
CA PRO A 560 -4.11 37.15 -23.45
C PRO A 560 -4.17 37.84 -24.82
N THR A 561 -3.05 38.40 -25.25
CA THR A 561 -2.83 38.94 -26.61
C THR A 561 -1.78 38.12 -27.36
N ALA A 562 -2.06 37.77 -28.63
CA ALA A 562 -1.16 37.05 -29.52
C ALA A 562 0.03 37.92 -30.02
N PRO A 563 1.16 37.32 -30.45
CA PRO A 563 2.35 38.07 -30.86
C PRO A 563 2.26 38.65 -32.29
N PRO A 564 2.93 39.77 -32.58
CA PRO A 564 3.10 40.29 -33.94
C PRO A 564 4.21 39.53 -34.70
N ALA A 565 4.19 39.61 -36.04
CA ALA A 565 5.09 38.87 -36.92
C ALA A 565 6.06 39.77 -37.74
N ASN A 566 7.17 39.16 -38.16
CA ASN A 566 8.10 39.56 -39.23
C ASN A 566 8.85 40.91 -39.16
N GLN A 567 10.18 40.80 -38.97
CA GLN A 567 11.19 41.53 -39.75
C GLN A 567 12.33 40.58 -40.15
N SER A 568 13.12 40.91 -41.17
CA SER A 568 13.70 39.89 -42.07
C SER A 568 15.17 40.12 -42.47
N ILE A 569 16.03 39.12 -42.16
CA ILE A 569 17.35 38.76 -42.74
C ILE A 569 18.46 39.86 -42.78
N PRO A 570 19.75 39.47 -42.66
CA PRO A 570 20.53 39.16 -43.87
C PRO A 570 21.40 37.89 -43.73
N ALA A 571 21.92 37.36 -44.85
CA ALA A 571 22.70 36.12 -44.89
C ALA A 571 23.95 36.23 -45.79
N ALA A 572 25.08 35.72 -45.29
CA ALA A 572 26.30 35.38 -46.02
C ALA A 572 27.10 34.37 -45.14
N SER A 573 27.64 33.21 -45.53
CA SER A 573 28.11 32.59 -46.80
C SER A 573 29.63 32.61 -47.00
N SER A 574 30.33 31.52 -46.65
CA SER A 574 31.62 31.15 -47.27
C SER A 574 31.95 29.64 -47.09
N HIS A 575 32.65 29.10 -48.09
CA HIS A 575 32.82 27.68 -48.40
C HIS A 575 33.85 26.90 -47.57
N VAL A 576 33.62 25.58 -47.44
CA VAL A 576 34.55 24.48 -47.81
C VAL A 576 33.67 23.33 -48.33
N SER A 577 33.49 23.11 -49.64
CA SER A 577 34.42 22.47 -50.60
C SER A 577 34.63 20.97 -50.38
N VAL A 578 33.85 20.13 -51.09
CA VAL A 578 34.07 18.68 -51.22
C VAL A 578 34.68 18.39 -52.59
N VAL A 579 35.76 17.60 -52.61
CA VAL A 579 36.42 17.06 -53.81
C VAL A 579 36.71 15.58 -53.56
N GLY A 580 36.62 14.72 -54.58
CA GLY A 580 36.85 13.28 -54.41
C GLY A 580 37.45 12.58 -55.64
N SER A 581 37.84 11.33 -55.44
CA SER A 581 38.30 10.37 -56.44
C SER A 581 37.81 8.97 -56.01
N GLN A 582 36.91 8.36 -56.77
CA GLN A 582 37.20 7.35 -57.80
C GLN A 582 38.01 6.13 -57.32
N GLY A 583 37.35 4.96 -57.38
CA GLY A 583 37.90 3.61 -57.21
C GLY A 583 36.84 2.59 -57.61
N THR A 584 37.20 1.51 -58.31
CA THR A 584 36.27 0.76 -59.17
C THR A 584 36.24 -0.76 -58.98
N TRP A 585 35.02 -1.31 -58.93
CA TRP A 585 34.55 -2.59 -59.53
C TRP A 585 35.26 -3.95 -59.23
N GLN A 586 34.42 -4.91 -58.82
CA GLN A 586 34.37 -6.34 -59.21
C GLN A 586 35.25 -7.42 -58.55
N LYS A 587 34.63 -8.63 -58.50
CA LYS A 587 35.04 -9.97 -58.01
C LYS A 587 34.77 -10.23 -56.50
N GLY A 588 34.20 -11.37 -56.11
CA GLY A 588 33.72 -12.52 -56.90
C GLY A 588 32.71 -13.41 -56.16
N TYR A 589 32.14 -14.42 -56.85
CA TYR A 589 31.13 -15.37 -56.36
C TYR A 589 31.70 -16.81 -56.30
N ASN A 590 31.04 -17.68 -55.52
CA ASN A 590 31.34 -19.12 -55.28
C ASN A 590 32.60 -19.34 -54.40
N GLU A 591 32.63 -20.24 -53.42
CA GLU A 591 32.15 -21.65 -53.35
C GLU A 591 31.23 -21.97 -52.13
N LEU A 592 30.21 -22.84 -52.27
CA LEU A 592 30.14 -24.28 -51.89
C LEU A 592 30.03 -24.53 -50.34
N VAL A 593 28.87 -24.73 -49.68
CA VAL A 593 27.73 -25.71 -49.78
C VAL A 593 27.81 -26.84 -48.70
N ILE A 594 26.64 -27.27 -48.15
CA ILE A 594 26.41 -28.26 -47.04
C ILE A 594 26.69 -27.70 -45.61
N ALA A 595 25.88 -27.86 -44.54
CA ALA A 595 24.54 -28.45 -44.27
C ALA A 595 23.77 -27.57 -43.24
N VAL A 596 22.45 -27.35 -43.32
CA VAL A 596 21.34 -28.16 -42.75
C VAL A 596 21.45 -28.41 -41.22
N GLY A 597 20.46 -28.07 -40.38
CA GLY A 597 19.16 -27.45 -40.69
C GLY A 597 18.26 -27.16 -39.46
N VAL A 598 17.06 -26.64 -39.73
CA VAL A 598 16.03 -26.27 -38.75
C VAL A 598 15.25 -27.50 -38.26
N VAL A 599 14.81 -27.48 -36.99
CA VAL A 599 13.78 -28.41 -36.47
C VAL A 599 12.55 -27.62 -36.03
N MET A 600 11.37 -28.05 -36.48
CA MET A 600 10.07 -27.48 -36.11
C MET A 600 9.12 -28.58 -35.62
N VAL A 601 8.34 -28.22 -34.60
CA VAL A 601 6.99 -28.67 -34.15
C VAL A 601 6.40 -30.02 -34.62
N VAL A 602 5.64 -30.63 -33.68
CA VAL A 602 4.62 -31.70 -33.82
C VAL A 602 5.12 -33.14 -33.85
N LEU A 603 4.79 -33.87 -32.78
CA LEU A 603 4.33 -35.26 -32.84
C LEU A 603 3.37 -35.55 -31.68
N LEU A 604 2.28 -36.26 -31.94
CA LEU A 604 1.28 -36.71 -30.96
C LEU A 604 0.55 -37.95 -31.54
N VAL A 605 0.06 -38.83 -30.67
CA VAL A 605 -0.57 -40.14 -30.96
C VAL A 605 0.42 -41.22 -31.41
N GLY A 606 0.44 -42.40 -30.76
CA GLY A 606 1.07 -43.59 -31.38
C GLY A 606 1.42 -44.82 -30.55
N ALA A 607 1.49 -44.76 -29.22
CA ALA A 607 1.77 -45.92 -28.35
C ALA A 607 1.25 -45.70 -26.93
#